data_AF-A0A8K0G397-F1
#
_entry.id   AF-A0A8K0G397-F1
#
_cell.length_a   1.000
_cell.length_b   1.000
_cell.length_c   1.000
_cell.angle_alpha   90.00
_cell.angle_beta   90.00
_cell.angle_gamma   90.00
#
_symmetry.space_group_name_H-M   'P 1'
#
loop_
_entity.id
_entity.type
_entity.pdbx_description
1 polymer ?
#
loop_
_entity_poly.entity_id
_entity_poly.type
_entity_poly.pdbx_seq_one_letter_code
_entity_poly.pdbx_strand_id
1 'polypeptide(L)'
;TSKSTKYQQHLPYSIGYYLYCSYNKSLSFYKSYTGRDCLQWYANELFQIAARLHPYFEAVVPMTPLNVLQEEEFKNATTCHICERSIMPHHIKVRDHCHFTGRYRGCAHNSCNLNYKTPKTIPVIFHNLSGYDSHFLIKDIAQSFSGSMYILPINKEKYISFTKTVAEKGNLKFRFIDSYRFLNFPLDVLASSLP
;
A
#
# COMPACT_ATOMS: atom_id res chain seq x y z
N THR A 1 29.89 23.34 21.95
CA THR A 1 28.71 22.98 21.14
C THR A 1 28.71 23.84 19.90
N SER A 2 29.09 23.30 18.73
CA SER A 2 29.07 24.10 17.49
C SER A 2 27.61 24.37 17.10
N LYS A 3 27.24 25.65 16.98
CA LYS A 3 25.96 26.06 16.40
C LYS A 3 26.05 25.82 14.90
N SER A 4 25.48 24.71 14.42
CA SER A 4 25.29 24.53 12.98
C SER A 4 24.30 25.60 12.50
N THR A 5 24.77 26.51 11.67
CA THR A 5 23.93 27.54 11.05
C THR A 5 23.32 26.90 9.80
N LYS A 6 21.98 26.78 9.74
CA LYS A 6 21.30 26.28 8.54
C LYS A 6 21.50 27.28 7.40
N TYR A 7 22.37 26.94 6.44
CA TYR A 7 22.73 27.82 5.33
C TYR A 7 21.72 27.79 4.17
N GLN A 8 20.95 26.71 4.02
CA GLN A 8 19.90 26.59 2.99
C GLN A 8 18.60 26.06 3.58
N GLN A 9 17.49 26.74 3.26
CA GLN A 9 16.13 26.32 3.59
C GLN A 9 15.48 25.77 2.33
N HIS A 10 15.29 24.46 2.28
CA HIS A 10 14.61 23.80 1.17
C HIS A 10 13.13 23.71 1.53
N LEU A 11 12.26 24.21 0.67
CA LEU A 11 10.81 24.14 0.83
C LEU A 11 10.22 23.41 -0.37
N PRO A 12 9.43 22.35 -0.16
CA PRO A 12 8.71 21.72 -1.25
C PRO A 12 7.76 22.72 -1.92
N TYR A 13 7.80 22.75 -3.24
CA TYR A 13 6.98 23.65 -4.06
C TYR A 13 6.12 22.90 -5.07
N SER A 14 6.40 21.63 -5.31
CA SER A 14 5.62 20.80 -6.20
C SER A 14 5.61 19.35 -5.72
N ILE A 15 4.50 18.68 -5.92
CA ILE A 15 4.35 17.26 -5.64
C ILE A 15 3.41 16.63 -6.66
N GLY A 16 3.67 15.38 -7.02
CA GLY A 16 2.83 14.59 -7.90
C GLY A 16 2.75 13.16 -7.41
N TYR A 17 1.65 12.50 -7.71
CA TYR A 17 1.46 11.09 -7.41
C TYR A 17 0.62 10.41 -8.48
N TYR A 18 0.86 9.11 -8.64
CA TYR A 18 0.03 8.22 -9.44
C TYR A 18 -0.58 7.17 -8.52
N LEU A 19 -1.92 7.18 -8.39
CA LEU A 19 -2.63 6.09 -7.74
C LEU A 19 -2.82 4.98 -8.77
N TYR A 20 -2.36 3.77 -8.43
CA TYR A 20 -2.48 2.59 -9.29
C TYR A 20 -3.39 1.54 -8.66
N CYS A 21 -4.33 1.02 -9.45
CA CYS A 21 -5.17 -0.11 -9.11
C CYS A 21 -4.96 -1.22 -10.14
N SER A 22 -4.48 -2.38 -9.67
CA SER A 22 -4.09 -3.50 -10.53
C SER A 22 -5.27 -4.22 -11.20
N TYR A 23 -6.47 -4.16 -10.62
CA TYR A 23 -7.63 -4.89 -11.10
C TYR A 23 -8.70 -4.01 -11.73
N ASN A 24 -8.64 -2.69 -11.54
CA ASN A 24 -9.55 -1.74 -12.17
C ASN A 24 -8.83 -0.46 -12.57
N LYS A 25 -8.48 -0.36 -13.86
CA LYS A 25 -7.73 0.78 -14.41
C LYS A 25 -8.48 2.10 -14.25
N SER A 26 -9.82 2.13 -14.17
CA SER A 26 -10.58 3.38 -13.98
C SER A 26 -10.44 4.00 -12.58
N LEU A 27 -9.93 3.23 -11.62
CA LEU A 27 -9.55 3.74 -10.29
C LEU A 27 -8.14 4.32 -10.28
N SER A 28 -7.35 4.09 -11.32
CA SER A 28 -6.00 4.64 -11.43
C SER A 28 -6.06 6.05 -11.99
N PHE A 29 -5.28 6.96 -11.42
CA PHE A 29 -5.20 8.34 -11.91
C PHE A 29 -3.93 9.03 -11.42
N TYR A 30 -3.49 10.02 -12.19
CA TYR A 30 -2.39 10.91 -11.83
C TYR A 30 -2.94 12.26 -11.38
N LYS A 31 -2.31 12.85 -10.36
CA LYS A 31 -2.48 14.26 -10.02
C LYS A 31 -1.16 14.87 -9.58
N SER A 32 -1.04 16.16 -9.80
CA SER A 32 0.07 16.98 -9.34
C SER A 32 -0.41 18.36 -8.94
N TYR A 33 0.38 19.00 -8.09
CA TYR A 33 0.13 20.37 -7.66
C TYR A 33 1.45 21.10 -7.44
N THR A 34 1.47 22.37 -7.86
CA THR A 34 2.61 23.28 -7.72
C THR A 34 2.15 24.52 -6.97
N GLY A 35 2.73 24.74 -5.80
CA GLY A 35 2.36 25.80 -4.86
C GLY A 35 3.07 25.65 -3.52
N ARG A 36 3.10 26.72 -2.72
CA ARG A 36 3.76 26.72 -1.40
C ARG A 36 3.08 25.78 -0.40
N ASP A 37 1.81 25.47 -0.61
CA ASP A 37 0.96 24.60 0.19
C ASP A 37 0.90 23.16 -0.36
N CYS A 38 1.82 22.76 -1.25
CA CYS A 38 1.76 21.46 -1.93
C CYS A 38 1.72 20.26 -0.98
N LEU A 39 2.35 20.32 0.20
CA LEU A 39 2.32 19.25 1.19
C LEU A 39 0.96 19.15 1.90
N GLN A 40 0.34 20.29 2.19
CA GLN A 40 -1.01 20.34 2.75
C GLN A 40 -2.03 19.81 1.73
N TRP A 41 -1.89 20.23 0.47
CA TRP A 41 -2.68 19.70 -0.65
C TRP A 41 -2.52 18.17 -0.74
N TYR A 42 -1.29 17.66 -0.70
CA TYR A 42 -1.02 16.22 -0.78
C TYR A 42 -1.61 15.45 0.41
N ALA A 43 -1.51 15.98 1.62
CA ALA A 43 -2.10 15.36 2.80
C ALA A 43 -3.63 15.30 2.71
N ASN A 44 -4.29 16.35 2.19
CA ASN A 44 -5.71 16.30 1.88
C ASN A 44 -6.02 15.27 0.79
N GLU A 45 -5.20 15.17 -0.26
CA GLU A 45 -5.38 14.15 -1.30
C GLU A 45 -5.31 12.73 -0.73
N LEU A 46 -4.40 12.43 0.20
CA LEU A 46 -4.37 11.13 0.91
C LEU A 46 -5.68 10.86 1.65
N PHE A 47 -6.23 11.86 2.34
CA PHE A 47 -7.52 11.74 3.01
C PHE A 47 -8.66 11.47 2.01
N GLN A 48 -8.70 12.20 0.89
CA GLN A 48 -9.70 12.00 -0.16
C GLN A 48 -9.57 10.63 -0.84
N ILE A 49 -8.35 10.15 -1.08
CA ILE A 49 -8.09 8.79 -1.57
C ILE A 49 -8.63 7.77 -0.57
N ALA A 50 -8.37 7.95 0.72
CA ALA A 50 -8.90 7.05 1.74
C ALA A 50 -10.43 7.03 1.76
N ALA A 51 -11.07 8.20 1.66
CA ALA A 51 -12.53 8.30 1.57
C ALA A 51 -13.08 7.61 0.31
N ARG A 52 -12.43 7.80 -0.85
CA ARG A 52 -12.81 7.18 -2.12
C ARG A 52 -12.65 5.67 -2.10
N LEU A 53 -11.59 5.15 -1.47
CA LEU A 53 -11.28 3.73 -1.45
C LEU A 53 -11.99 2.98 -0.33
N HIS A 54 -12.43 3.66 0.73
CA HIS A 54 -13.08 3.05 1.89
C HIS A 54 -14.22 2.09 1.52
N PRO A 55 -15.18 2.43 0.63
CA PRO A 55 -16.24 1.50 0.25
C PRO A 55 -15.73 0.18 -0.34
N TYR A 56 -14.61 0.20 -1.07
CA TYR A 56 -14.00 -1.00 -1.67
C TYR A 56 -13.38 -1.93 -0.62
N PHE A 57 -12.93 -1.38 0.52
CA PHE A 57 -12.39 -2.17 1.63
C PHE A 57 -13.44 -2.71 2.59
N GLU A 58 -14.66 -2.13 2.59
CA GLU A 58 -15.79 -2.63 3.40
C GLU A 58 -16.74 -3.54 2.60
N ALA A 59 -16.71 -3.46 1.27
CA ALA A 59 -17.56 -4.28 0.42
C ALA A 59 -17.30 -5.78 0.60
N VAL A 60 -18.37 -6.55 0.81
CA VAL A 60 -18.34 -8.01 0.78
C VAL A 60 -18.57 -8.46 -0.66
N VAL A 61 -17.50 -8.78 -1.37
CA VAL A 61 -17.58 -9.27 -2.76
C VAL A 61 -17.75 -10.79 -2.76
N PRO A 62 -18.86 -11.33 -3.31
CA PRO A 62 -19.05 -12.76 -3.41
C PRO A 62 -18.06 -13.37 -4.41
N MET A 63 -17.71 -14.64 -4.19
CA MET A 63 -16.89 -15.38 -5.13
C MET A 63 -17.65 -15.51 -6.46
N THR A 64 -16.97 -15.20 -7.56
CA THR A 64 -17.48 -15.47 -8.91
C THR A 64 -17.59 -16.99 -9.09
N PRO A 65 -18.66 -17.52 -9.71
CA PRO A 65 -18.77 -18.95 -9.99
C PRO A 65 -17.50 -19.46 -10.68
N LEU A 66 -16.95 -20.56 -10.16
CA LEU A 66 -15.75 -21.17 -10.73
C LEU A 66 -16.09 -21.74 -12.11
N ASN A 67 -15.13 -21.62 -13.04
CA ASN A 67 -15.22 -22.35 -14.30
C ASN A 67 -14.82 -23.83 -14.11
N VAL A 68 -15.01 -24.64 -15.15
CA VAL A 68 -14.74 -26.09 -15.11
C VAL A 68 -13.30 -26.40 -14.69
N LEU A 69 -12.32 -25.69 -15.25
CA LEU A 69 -10.90 -25.89 -14.93
C LEU A 69 -10.59 -25.55 -13.47
N GLN A 70 -11.18 -24.48 -12.93
CA GLN A 70 -11.01 -24.08 -11.53
C GLN A 70 -11.68 -25.06 -10.57
N GLU A 71 -12.84 -25.62 -10.94
CA GLU A 71 -13.48 -26.67 -10.15
C GLU A 71 -12.64 -27.96 -10.13
N GLU A 72 -12.04 -28.34 -11.26
CA GLU A 72 -11.11 -29.46 -11.34
C GLU A 72 -9.84 -29.22 -10.53
N GLU A 73 -9.25 -28.03 -10.64
CA GLU A 73 -8.11 -27.60 -9.82
C GLU A 73 -8.43 -27.72 -8.33
N PHE A 74 -9.58 -27.18 -7.89
CA PHE A 74 -10.01 -27.26 -6.50
C PHE A 74 -10.20 -28.71 -6.03
N LYS A 75 -10.85 -29.55 -6.85
CA LYS A 75 -11.11 -30.96 -6.52
C LYS A 75 -9.81 -31.75 -6.35
N ASN A 76 -8.86 -31.53 -7.24
CA ASN A 76 -7.59 -32.28 -7.28
C ASN A 76 -6.50 -31.66 -6.39
N ALA A 77 -6.67 -30.44 -5.90
CA ALA A 77 -5.69 -29.78 -5.06
C ALA A 77 -5.38 -30.56 -3.77
N THR A 78 -4.11 -30.92 -3.61
CA THR A 78 -3.53 -31.56 -2.42
C THR A 78 -2.73 -30.60 -1.55
N THR A 79 -2.55 -29.35 -1.99
CA THR A 79 -1.72 -28.34 -1.34
C THR A 79 -2.52 -27.05 -1.16
N CYS A 80 -2.40 -26.43 0.00
CA CYS A 80 -3.00 -25.13 0.28
C CYS A 80 -2.19 -24.03 -0.38
N HIS A 81 -2.82 -23.16 -1.18
CA HIS A 81 -2.12 -22.07 -1.87
C HIS A 81 -1.59 -21.00 -0.90
N ILE A 82 -2.20 -20.86 0.28
CA ILE A 82 -1.88 -19.79 1.24
C ILE A 82 -0.62 -20.12 2.06
N CYS A 83 -0.55 -21.36 2.57
CA CYS A 83 0.55 -21.78 3.45
C CYS A 83 1.50 -22.79 2.81
N GLU A 84 1.20 -23.20 1.57
CA GLU A 84 1.99 -24.13 0.76
C GLU A 84 2.16 -25.54 1.37
N ARG A 85 1.35 -25.89 2.38
CA ARG A 85 1.35 -27.20 3.04
C ARG A 85 0.24 -28.11 2.52
N SER A 86 0.42 -29.42 2.66
CA SER A 86 -0.53 -30.43 2.22
C SER A 86 -1.90 -30.34 2.92
N ILE A 87 -2.95 -30.64 2.16
CA ILE A 87 -4.34 -30.75 2.62
C ILE A 87 -4.64 -32.24 2.87
N MET A 88 -4.46 -32.67 4.12
CA MET A 88 -4.77 -34.02 4.56
C MET A 88 -6.30 -34.29 4.59
N PRO A 89 -6.75 -35.56 4.52
CA PRO A 89 -8.18 -35.91 4.48
C PRO A 89 -9.04 -35.39 5.64
N HIS A 90 -8.44 -35.15 6.82
CA HIS A 90 -9.14 -34.62 7.98
C HIS A 90 -9.29 -33.09 7.98
N HIS A 91 -8.64 -32.39 7.04
CA HIS A 91 -8.78 -30.94 6.92
C HIS A 91 -10.02 -30.55 6.11
N ILE A 92 -10.68 -29.47 6.52
CA ILE A 92 -11.74 -28.84 5.73
C ILE A 92 -11.09 -28.03 4.60
N LYS A 93 -11.39 -28.44 3.36
CA LYS A 93 -10.91 -27.84 2.11
C LYS A 93 -11.89 -26.77 1.64
N VAL A 94 -11.41 -25.55 1.42
CA VAL A 94 -12.25 -24.40 1.01
C VAL A 94 -11.68 -23.66 -0.20
N ARG A 95 -12.54 -22.91 -0.88
CA ARG A 95 -12.19 -22.06 -2.02
C ARG A 95 -11.91 -20.65 -1.51
N ASP A 96 -10.67 -20.17 -1.66
CA ASP A 96 -10.30 -18.78 -1.39
C ASP A 96 -10.50 -17.93 -2.65
N HIS A 97 -10.86 -16.66 -2.46
CA HIS A 97 -11.08 -15.73 -3.56
C HIS A 97 -10.57 -14.32 -3.23
N CYS A 98 -10.38 -13.53 -4.28
CA CYS A 98 -10.01 -12.13 -4.12
C CYS A 98 -11.19 -11.31 -3.63
N HIS A 99 -11.05 -10.70 -2.45
CA HIS A 99 -12.12 -9.88 -1.84
C HIS A 99 -12.43 -8.58 -2.59
N PHE A 100 -11.63 -8.20 -3.59
CA PHE A 100 -11.91 -7.04 -4.45
C PHE A 100 -12.56 -7.41 -5.79
N THR A 101 -12.26 -8.59 -6.32
CA THR A 101 -12.68 -8.98 -7.69
C THR A 101 -13.60 -10.18 -7.73
N GLY A 102 -13.79 -10.90 -6.62
CA GLY A 102 -14.54 -12.15 -6.58
C GLY A 102 -13.81 -13.36 -7.19
N ARG A 103 -12.66 -13.15 -7.85
CA ARG A 103 -11.98 -14.22 -8.61
C ARG A 103 -11.35 -15.25 -7.67
N TYR A 104 -11.56 -16.52 -7.98
CA TYR A 104 -10.92 -17.65 -7.31
C TYR A 104 -9.38 -17.50 -7.33
N ARG A 105 -8.75 -17.76 -6.18
CA ARG A 105 -7.29 -17.72 -6.01
C ARG A 105 -6.68 -19.10 -5.90
N GLY A 106 -7.41 -20.04 -5.31
CA GLY A 106 -6.92 -21.39 -5.13
C GLY A 106 -7.59 -22.11 -3.97
N CYS A 107 -7.16 -23.35 -3.79
CA CYS A 107 -7.60 -24.21 -2.72
C CYS A 107 -6.85 -23.88 -1.43
N ALA A 108 -7.56 -23.81 -0.30
CA ALA A 108 -6.96 -23.50 0.99
C ALA A 108 -7.51 -24.38 2.12
N HIS A 109 -6.75 -24.48 3.21
CA HIS A 109 -7.31 -24.93 4.49
C HIS A 109 -8.34 -23.89 4.97
N ASN A 110 -9.43 -24.35 5.58
CA ASN A 110 -10.42 -23.44 6.17
C ASN A 110 -9.80 -22.43 7.17
N SER A 111 -8.88 -22.90 8.02
CA SER A 111 -8.17 -22.05 8.97
C SER A 111 -7.27 -21.03 8.29
N CYS A 112 -6.57 -21.39 7.21
CA CYS A 112 -5.77 -20.45 6.43
C CYS A 112 -6.65 -19.38 5.80
N ASN A 113 -7.75 -19.77 5.15
CA ASN A 113 -8.70 -18.86 4.51
C ASN A 113 -9.26 -17.82 5.50
N LEU A 114 -9.72 -18.26 6.67
CA LEU A 114 -10.26 -17.36 7.71
C LEU A 114 -9.22 -16.34 8.22
N ASN A 115 -7.94 -16.71 8.21
CA ASN A 115 -6.85 -15.85 8.66
C ASN A 115 -6.24 -15.00 7.54
N TYR A 116 -6.52 -15.32 6.27
CA TYR A 116 -5.97 -14.62 5.11
C TYR A 116 -6.76 -13.34 4.82
N LYS A 117 -6.54 -12.34 5.69
CA LYS A 117 -7.24 -11.06 5.62
C LYS A 117 -6.59 -10.12 4.62
N THR A 118 -7.42 -9.44 3.84
CA THR A 118 -6.98 -8.37 2.96
C THR A 118 -6.49 -7.18 3.81
N PRO A 119 -5.22 -6.77 3.71
CA PRO A 119 -4.70 -5.67 4.52
C PRO A 119 -5.31 -4.35 4.08
N LYS A 120 -5.82 -3.56 5.03
CA LYS A 120 -6.26 -2.16 4.82
C LYS A 120 -5.06 -1.20 4.76
N THR A 121 -4.01 -1.57 4.03
CA THR A 121 -2.77 -0.79 3.88
C THR A 121 -2.45 -0.56 2.42
N ILE A 122 -2.31 0.71 2.03
CA ILE A 122 -1.88 1.14 0.71
C ILE A 122 -0.41 1.55 0.79
N PRO A 123 0.50 0.90 0.03
CA PRO A 123 1.88 1.34 -0.05
C PRO A 123 1.96 2.64 -0.85
N VAL A 124 2.68 3.62 -0.31
CA VAL A 124 3.04 4.87 -0.98
C VAL A 124 4.54 4.83 -1.22
N ILE A 125 4.93 4.83 -2.50
CA ILE A 125 6.31 4.55 -2.90
C ILE A 125 6.95 5.86 -3.34
N PHE A 126 8.03 6.22 -2.66
CA PHE A 126 8.94 7.29 -3.06
C PHE A 126 10.32 6.68 -3.30
N HIS A 127 11.10 7.27 -4.21
CA HIS A 127 12.47 6.85 -4.45
C HIS A 127 13.42 7.79 -3.73
N ASN A 128 14.30 7.24 -2.87
CA ASN A 128 15.18 7.97 -1.96
C ASN A 128 14.42 8.81 -0.90
N LEU A 129 13.28 8.30 -0.44
CA LEU A 129 12.45 8.93 0.59
C LEU A 129 13.24 9.22 1.87
N SER A 130 14.05 8.26 2.32
CA SER A 130 14.82 8.36 3.56
C SER A 130 15.94 9.40 3.49
N GLY A 131 16.37 9.77 2.28
CA GLY A 131 17.52 10.64 2.06
C GLY A 131 17.20 12.13 2.12
N TYR A 132 15.97 12.54 1.79
CA TYR A 132 15.66 13.95 1.58
C TYR A 132 14.21 14.33 1.92
N ASP A 133 13.22 13.67 1.31
CA ASP A 133 11.82 14.13 1.33
C ASP A 133 11.03 13.78 2.60
N SER A 134 11.45 12.76 3.36
CA SER A 134 10.63 12.21 4.45
C SER A 134 10.29 13.24 5.53
N HIS A 135 11.20 14.15 5.86
CA HIS A 135 11.01 15.10 6.97
C HIS A 135 9.88 16.08 6.72
N PHE A 136 9.78 16.58 5.49
CA PHE A 136 8.74 17.52 5.10
C PHE A 136 7.38 16.82 5.11
N LEU A 137 7.30 15.64 4.48
CA LEU A 137 6.07 14.86 4.39
C LEU A 137 5.55 14.45 5.78
N ILE A 138 6.43 13.97 6.66
CA ILE A 138 6.03 13.46 7.97
C ILE A 138 5.32 14.53 8.78
N LYS A 139 5.87 15.76 8.80
CA LYS A 139 5.33 16.86 9.60
C LYS A 139 3.91 17.23 9.17
N ASP A 140 3.71 17.48 7.87
CA ASP A 140 2.40 17.93 7.36
C ASP A 140 1.36 16.80 7.42
N ILE A 141 1.73 15.57 7.04
CA ILE A 141 0.81 14.43 7.07
C ILE A 141 0.41 14.06 8.51
N ALA A 142 1.32 14.21 9.49
CA ALA A 142 1.00 13.96 10.89
C ALA A 142 -0.16 14.84 11.37
N GLN A 143 -0.17 16.10 10.96
CA GLN A 143 -1.05 17.16 11.47
C GLN A 143 -2.34 17.34 10.67
N SER A 144 -2.40 16.84 9.42
CA SER A 144 -3.47 17.19 8.48
C SER A 144 -4.81 16.48 8.70
N PHE A 145 -4.84 15.29 9.32
CA PHE A 145 -6.08 14.56 9.58
C PHE A 145 -5.94 13.58 10.74
N SER A 146 -7.07 13.17 11.32
CA SER A 146 -7.11 12.30 12.50
C SER A 146 -6.57 10.89 12.22
N GLY A 147 -5.98 10.29 13.27
CA GLY A 147 -5.45 8.93 13.23
C GLY A 147 -3.95 8.84 13.50
N SER A 148 -3.53 7.66 13.93
CA SER A 148 -2.18 7.43 14.44
C SER A 148 -1.12 7.51 13.34
N MET A 149 0.05 7.97 13.73
CA MET A 149 1.25 7.91 12.92
C MET A 149 2.26 6.97 13.56
N TYR A 150 2.70 5.97 12.81
CA TYR A 150 3.73 5.04 13.23
C TYR A 150 4.97 5.26 12.38
N ILE A 151 6.13 5.46 13.00
CA ILE A 151 7.39 5.75 12.31
C ILE A 151 8.37 4.64 12.68
N LEU A 152 9.08 4.11 11.68
CA LEU A 152 10.18 3.17 11.85
C LEU A 152 11.52 3.89 11.57
N PRO A 153 12.14 4.52 12.58
CA PRO A 153 13.39 5.25 12.42
C PRO A 153 14.61 4.31 12.34
N ILE A 154 15.65 4.79 11.66
CA ILE A 154 17.02 4.25 11.76
C ILE A 154 17.79 5.08 12.78
N ASN A 155 17.70 6.39 12.62
CA ASN A 155 18.27 7.39 13.51
C ASN A 155 17.34 8.62 13.52
N LYS A 156 17.79 9.72 14.12
CA LYS A 156 16.97 10.94 14.25
C LYS A 156 16.69 11.65 12.92
N GLU A 157 17.41 11.31 11.86
CA GLU A 157 17.38 11.98 10.55
C GLU A 157 17.00 11.03 9.40
N LYS A 158 16.91 9.72 9.64
CA LYS A 158 16.61 8.74 8.58
C LYS A 158 15.54 7.79 9.07
N TYR A 159 14.47 7.67 8.29
CA TYR A 159 13.34 6.79 8.55
C TYR A 159 13.26 5.71 7.47
N ILE A 160 13.09 4.45 7.87
CA ILE A 160 12.92 3.32 6.92
C ILE A 160 11.55 3.42 6.25
N SER A 161 10.53 3.68 7.06
CA SER A 161 9.14 3.76 6.65
C SER A 161 8.37 4.52 7.70
N PHE A 162 7.28 5.16 7.28
CA PHE A 162 6.27 5.66 8.19
C PHE A 162 4.88 5.29 7.68
N THR A 163 3.94 5.14 8.59
CA THR A 163 2.56 4.75 8.29
C THR A 163 1.62 5.75 8.92
N LYS A 164 0.73 6.33 8.13
CA LYS A 164 -0.36 7.18 8.61
C LYS A 164 -1.68 6.42 8.51
N THR A 165 -2.38 6.30 9.63
CA THR A 165 -3.73 5.73 9.70
C THR A 165 -4.75 6.85 9.56
N VAL A 166 -5.80 6.62 8.75
CA VAL A 166 -6.95 7.52 8.62
C VAL A 166 -8.09 6.93 9.46
N ALA A 167 -8.26 7.41 10.69
CA ALA A 167 -9.17 6.80 11.66
C ALA A 167 -10.63 6.83 11.18
N GLU A 168 -11.06 7.97 10.62
CA GLU A 168 -12.43 8.22 10.14
C GLU A 168 -12.86 7.36 8.95
N LYS A 169 -11.93 6.65 8.29
CA LYS A 169 -12.17 5.89 7.05
C LYS A 169 -11.78 4.42 7.21
N GLY A 170 -12.36 3.75 8.21
CA GLY A 170 -12.18 2.32 8.44
C GLY A 170 -10.75 1.92 8.82
N ASN A 171 -9.99 2.84 9.41
CA ASN A 171 -8.57 2.67 9.75
C ASN A 171 -7.69 2.27 8.56
N LEU A 172 -7.99 2.81 7.36
CA LEU A 172 -7.12 2.65 6.20
C LEU A 172 -5.74 3.27 6.49
N LYS A 173 -4.67 2.58 6.07
CA LYS A 173 -3.29 2.96 6.34
C LYS A 173 -2.57 3.30 5.05
N PHE A 174 -1.87 4.43 5.01
CA PHE A 174 -0.87 4.71 3.99
C PHE A 174 0.50 4.41 4.56
N ARG A 175 1.21 3.44 3.98
CA ARG A 175 2.56 3.06 4.39
C ARG A 175 3.56 3.58 3.37
N PHE A 176 4.35 4.57 3.77
CA PHE A 176 5.38 5.20 2.96
C PHE A 176 6.63 4.35 3.00
N ILE A 177 7.14 3.97 1.84
CA ILE A 177 8.34 3.14 1.67
C ILE A 177 9.30 3.79 0.69
N ASP A 178 10.59 3.55 0.93
CA ASP A 178 11.67 3.99 0.07
C ASP A 178 12.05 2.89 -0.93
N SER A 179 11.78 3.10 -2.21
CA SER A 179 12.13 2.13 -3.25
C SER A 179 13.63 1.99 -3.45
N TYR A 180 14.43 3.01 -3.11
CA TYR A 180 15.89 2.97 -3.26
C TYR A 180 16.54 1.87 -2.41
N ARG A 181 15.87 1.42 -1.34
CA ARG A 181 16.31 0.30 -0.50
C ARG A 181 16.22 -1.06 -1.18
N PHE A 182 15.37 -1.18 -2.20
CA PHE A 182 15.19 -2.42 -2.97
C PHE A 182 15.82 -2.29 -4.37
N LEU A 183 15.84 -1.07 -4.92
CA LEU A 183 16.35 -0.73 -6.23
C LEU A 183 17.41 0.37 -6.07
N ASN A 184 18.63 -0.03 -5.70
CA ASN A 184 19.73 0.87 -5.35
C ASN A 184 20.43 1.44 -6.60
N PHE A 185 19.65 1.99 -7.52
CA PHE A 185 20.11 2.68 -8.72
C PHE A 185 19.31 3.97 -8.89
N PRO A 186 19.89 5.03 -9.48
CA PRO A 186 19.14 6.26 -9.71
C PRO A 186 18.01 6.04 -10.75
N LEU A 187 17.01 6.93 -10.73
CA LEU A 187 15.80 6.77 -11.52
C LEU A 187 16.04 6.72 -13.04
N ASP A 188 17.07 7.41 -13.54
CA ASP A 188 17.44 7.40 -14.96
C ASP A 188 17.89 6.01 -15.42
N VAL A 189 18.74 5.34 -14.62
CA VAL A 189 19.17 3.95 -14.86
C VAL A 189 17.97 3.02 -14.80
N LEU A 190 17.13 3.15 -13.77
CA LEU A 190 15.94 2.30 -13.63
C LEU A 190 14.97 2.49 -14.80
N ALA A 191 14.73 3.72 -15.23
CA ALA A 191 13.87 4.03 -16.37
C ALA A 191 14.42 3.45 -17.67
N SER A 192 15.75 3.50 -17.88
CA SER A 192 16.40 2.91 -19.06
C SER A 192 16.30 1.38 -19.14
N SER A 193 16.07 0.72 -18.00
CA SER A 193 15.94 -0.74 -17.89
C SER A 193 14.50 -1.26 -18.00
N LEU A 194 13.52 -0.36 -18.15
CA LEU A 194 12.13 -0.77 -18.35
C LEU A 194 11.96 -1.36 -19.77
N PRO A 195 11.27 -2.52 -19.91
CA PRO A 195 11.03 -3.17 -21.20
C PRO A 195 10.04 -2.42 -22.11
#